data_AF-A0A2E7JBW4-F1
#
_entry.id   AF-A0A2E7JBW4-F1
#
_cell.length_a   1.000
_cell.length_b   1.000
_cell.length_c   1.000
_cell.angle_alpha   90.00
_cell.angle_beta   90.00
_cell.angle_gamma   90.00
#
_symmetry.space_group_name_H-M   'P 1'
#
loop_
_entity.id
_entity.type
_entity.pdbx_description
1 polymer ?
#
loop_
_entity_poly.entity_id
_entity_poly.type
_entity_poly.pdbx_seq_one_letter_code
_entity_poly.pdbx_strand_id
1 'polypeptide(L)'
;MGSQYSPDSNLFTDADISRIIEMAWEDRTPFEAIETLYGLPEKDVIALMRREMKPSSFRMWRKRVSGRATKHLALRPAGIDRAYCPTQYKHR
;
A
#
# COMPACT_ATOMS: atom_id res chain seq x y z
N MET A 1 -1.26 0.96 -36.40
CA MET A 1 -0.86 -0.05 -35.39
C MET A 1 -0.49 0.70 -34.13
N GLY A 2 -1.24 0.52 -33.05
CA GLY A 2 -1.03 1.27 -31.81
C GLY A 2 -2.06 0.85 -30.78
N SER A 3 -1.73 -0.23 -30.09
CA SER A 3 -2.30 -0.80 -28.86
C SER A 3 -3.70 -0.29 -28.43
N GLN A 4 -4.69 -1.14 -28.67
CA GLN A 4 -6.00 -1.10 -28.05
C GLN A 4 -5.84 -1.30 -26.53
N TYR A 5 -5.77 -0.21 -25.76
CA TYR A 5 -5.95 -0.26 -24.31
C TYR A 5 -7.45 -0.24 -24.06
N SER A 6 -8.09 -1.40 -24.17
CA SER A 6 -9.43 -1.61 -23.61
C SER A 6 -9.25 -1.88 -22.12
N PRO A 7 -9.67 -0.98 -21.21
CA PRO A 7 -9.78 -1.33 -19.81
C PRO A 7 -11.05 -2.17 -19.68
N ASP A 8 -10.96 -3.46 -20.01
CA ASP A 8 -11.97 -4.45 -19.65
C ASP A 8 -11.99 -4.54 -18.12
N SER A 9 -12.70 -3.56 -17.57
CA SER A 9 -13.01 -3.43 -16.17
C SER A 9 -13.92 -4.62 -15.86
N ASN A 10 -13.44 -5.53 -15.01
CA ASN A 10 -14.27 -6.43 -14.19
C ASN A 10 -14.37 -7.92 -14.57
N LEU A 11 -13.27 -8.58 -14.99
CA LEU A 11 -13.21 -10.06 -15.12
C LEU A 11 -12.13 -10.73 -14.26
N PHE A 12 -11.72 -10.13 -13.13
CA PHE A 12 -10.90 -10.87 -12.17
C PHE A 12 -11.78 -11.86 -11.42
N THR A 13 -11.46 -13.14 -11.52
CA THR A 13 -12.11 -14.16 -10.71
C THR A 13 -11.70 -14.02 -9.25
N ASP A 14 -12.44 -14.63 -8.33
CA ASP A 14 -12.05 -14.67 -6.90
C ASP A 14 -10.65 -15.26 -6.69
N ALA A 15 -10.24 -16.19 -7.57
CA ALA A 15 -8.90 -16.74 -7.60
C ALA A 15 -7.84 -15.71 -8.04
N ASP A 16 -8.15 -14.87 -9.04
CA ASP A 16 -7.26 -13.77 -9.46
C ASP A 16 -7.11 -12.73 -8.36
N ILE A 17 -8.21 -12.35 -7.70
CA ILE A 17 -8.18 -11.42 -6.56
C ILE A 17 -7.33 -11.99 -5.44
N SER A 18 -7.52 -13.26 -5.08
CA SER A 18 -6.71 -13.95 -4.07
C SER A 18 -5.23 -13.98 -4.47
N ARG A 19 -4.93 -14.20 -5.75
CA ARG A 19 -3.56 -14.20 -6.27
C ARG A 19 -2.93 -12.81 -6.25
N ILE A 20 -3.67 -11.76 -6.61
CA ILE A 20 -3.23 -10.37 -6.53
C ILE A 20 -2.97 -9.98 -5.08
N ILE A 21 -3.83 -10.39 -4.15
CA ILE A 21 -3.66 -10.15 -2.71
C ILE A 21 -2.40 -10.84 -2.20
N GLU A 22 -2.19 -12.11 -2.57
CA GLU A 22 -1.01 -12.88 -2.19
C GLU A 22 0.28 -12.24 -2.72
N MET A 23 0.32 -11.89 -4.00
CA MET A 23 1.45 -11.18 -4.62
C MET A 23 1.71 -9.83 -3.96
N ALA A 24 0.67 -9.04 -3.70
CA ALA A 24 0.81 -7.73 -3.07
C ALA A 24 1.20 -7.82 -1.59
N TRP A 25 0.90 -8.94 -0.91
CA TRP A 25 1.33 -9.17 0.47
C TRP A 25 2.77 -9.67 0.56
N GLU A 26 3.32 -10.23 -0.52
CA GLU A 26 4.70 -10.62 -0.61
C GLU A 26 5.59 -9.37 -0.74
N ASP A 27 6.33 -9.05 0.33
CA ASP A 27 7.21 -7.87 0.45
C ASP A 27 8.29 -7.75 -0.66
N ARG A 28 8.38 -8.74 -1.58
CA ARG A 28 9.32 -8.81 -2.69
C ARG A 28 8.70 -8.59 -4.07
N THR A 29 7.38 -8.50 -4.21
CA THR A 29 6.75 -8.32 -5.52
C THR A 29 6.58 -6.84 -5.82
N PRO A 30 7.29 -6.28 -6.82
CA PRO A 30 7.08 -4.89 -7.21
C PRO A 30 5.68 -4.73 -7.82
N PHE A 31 5.03 -3.59 -7.59
CA PHE A 31 3.74 -3.29 -8.21
C PHE A 31 3.78 -3.33 -9.74
N GLU A 32 4.96 -3.08 -10.33
CA GLU A 32 5.20 -3.23 -11.78
C GLU A 32 4.94 -4.66 -12.28
N ALA A 33 5.22 -5.69 -11.47
CA ALA A 33 4.94 -7.08 -11.86
C ALA A 33 3.43 -7.35 -11.90
N ILE A 34 2.69 -6.80 -10.93
CA ILE A 34 1.22 -6.91 -10.88
C ILE A 34 0.59 -6.12 -12.04
N GLU A 35 1.12 -4.95 -12.36
CA GLU A 35 0.71 -4.14 -13.50
C GLU A 35 1.00 -4.85 -14.83
N THR A 36 2.14 -5.53 -14.95
CA THR A 36 2.48 -6.27 -16.18
C THR A 36 1.60 -7.51 -16.37
N LEU A 37 1.27 -8.23 -15.29
CA LEU A 37 0.51 -9.48 -15.35
C LEU A 37 -1.01 -9.24 -15.45
N TYR A 38 -1.52 -8.26 -14.70
CA TYR A 38 -2.96 -8.03 -14.53
C TYR A 38 -3.40 -6.65 -15.05
N GLY A 39 -2.50 -5.81 -15.53
CA GLY A 39 -2.83 -4.43 -15.95
C GLY A 39 -3.24 -3.53 -14.78
N LEU A 40 -2.95 -3.93 -13.54
CA LEU A 40 -3.36 -3.23 -12.33
C LEU A 40 -2.25 -2.32 -11.79
N PRO A 41 -2.39 -0.98 -11.90
CA PRO A 41 -1.41 -0.06 -11.32
C PRO A 41 -1.49 -0.07 -9.79
N GLU A 42 -0.43 0.40 -9.11
CA GLU A 42 -0.33 0.41 -7.64
C GLU A 42 -1.60 0.98 -6.97
N LYS A 43 -2.15 2.07 -7.50
CA LYS A 43 -3.37 2.72 -6.97
C LYS A 43 -4.57 1.79 -6.90
N ASP A 44 -4.74 0.93 -7.91
CA ASP A 44 -5.90 0.04 -8.03
C ASP A 44 -5.70 -1.20 -7.15
N VAL A 45 -4.45 -1.68 -7.03
CA VAL A 45 -4.08 -2.73 -6.06
C VAL A 45 -4.32 -2.26 -4.62
N ILE A 46 -3.97 -1.01 -4.29
CA ILE A 46 -4.25 -0.42 -2.97
C ILE A 46 -5.76 -0.33 -2.72
N ALA A 47 -6.54 0.10 -3.72
CA ALA A 47 -7.99 0.18 -3.62
C ALA A 47 -8.62 -1.20 -3.43
N LEU A 48 -8.13 -2.21 -4.17
CA LEU A 48 -8.54 -3.61 -4.06
C LEU A 48 -8.24 -4.15 -2.67
N MET A 49 -7.00 -4.04 -2.20
CA MET A 49 -6.64 -4.48 -0.84
C MET A 49 -7.49 -3.78 0.22
N ARG A 50 -7.76 -2.49 0.08
CA ARG A 50 -8.60 -1.77 1.05
C ARG A 50 -10.03 -2.32 1.14
N ARG A 51 -10.58 -2.85 0.04
CA ARG A 51 -11.92 -3.46 0.00
C ARG A 51 -11.92 -4.89 0.54
N GLU A 52 -10.88 -5.65 0.22
CA GLU A 52 -10.84 -7.09 0.52
C GLU A 52 -10.38 -7.41 1.95
N MET A 53 -9.51 -6.59 2.55
CA MET A 53 -9.00 -6.85 3.90
C MET A 53 -9.48 -5.86 4.96
N LYS A 54 -9.45 -6.32 6.22
CA LYS A 54 -9.80 -5.52 7.38
C LYS A 54 -8.89 -4.28 7.49
N PRO A 55 -9.42 -3.13 7.96
CA PRO A 55 -8.66 -1.89 8.08
C PRO A 55 -7.35 -2.03 8.89
N SER A 56 -7.35 -2.89 9.91
CA SER A 56 -6.15 -3.14 10.73
C SER A 56 -5.04 -3.86 9.96
N SER A 57 -5.37 -4.87 9.16
CA SER A 57 -4.41 -5.58 8.30
C SER A 57 -3.88 -4.68 7.18
N PHE A 58 -4.77 -3.88 6.58
CA PHE A 58 -4.40 -2.90 5.55
C PHE A 58 -3.39 -1.87 6.07
N ARG A 59 -3.60 -1.35 7.29
CA ARG A 59 -2.62 -0.43 7.91
C ARG A 59 -1.25 -1.08 8.13
N MET A 60 -1.20 -2.35 8.53
CA MET A 60 0.08 -3.06 8.70
C MET A 60 0.78 -3.31 7.37
N TRP A 61 0.02 -3.71 6.34
CA TRP A 61 0.55 -3.86 4.99
C TRP A 61 1.05 -2.53 4.44
N ARG A 62 0.29 -1.43 4.60
CA ARG A 62 0.71 -0.12 4.12
C ARG A 62 1.96 0.39 4.83
N LYS A 63 2.13 0.10 6.13
CA LYS A 63 3.38 0.39 6.85
C LYS A 63 4.59 -0.35 6.26
N ARG A 64 4.42 -1.59 5.79
CA ARG A 64 5.47 -2.39 5.16
C ARG A 64 5.81 -1.89 3.76
N VAL A 65 4.81 -1.79 2.90
CA VAL A 65 4.97 -1.34 1.50
C VAL A 65 5.41 0.12 1.40
N SER A 66 4.83 1.00 2.21
CA SER A 66 5.23 2.41 2.24
C SER A 66 6.58 2.63 2.96
N GLY A 67 7.07 1.62 3.70
CA GLY A 67 8.39 1.62 4.33
C GLY A 67 9.54 1.57 3.32
N ARG A 68 9.24 1.25 2.05
CA ARG A 68 10.14 1.41 0.90
C ARG A 68 10.17 2.84 0.34
N ALA A 69 9.87 3.84 1.19
CA ALA A 69 10.25 5.23 0.95
C ALA A 69 11.77 5.29 0.84
N THR A 70 12.24 5.21 -0.40
CA THR A 70 13.50 5.70 -0.90
C THR A 70 14.37 6.40 0.15
N LYS A 71 15.54 5.81 0.40
CA LYS A 71 16.68 6.36 1.14
C LYS A 71 17.22 7.69 0.54
N HIS A 72 16.46 8.36 -0.33
CA HIS A 72 16.81 9.63 -0.95
C HIS A 72 15.54 10.46 -1.20
N LEU A 73 15.13 11.25 -0.21
CA LEU A 73 15.22 12.70 -0.35
C LEU A 73 15.06 13.34 1.04
N ALA A 74 16.11 14.05 1.42
CA ALA A 74 16.18 14.88 2.60
C ALA A 74 14.99 15.85 2.65
N LEU A 75 14.39 16.00 3.83
CA LEU A 75 13.99 17.29 4.40
C LEU A 75 13.62 17.05 5.87
N ARG A 76 14.62 17.21 6.72
CA ARG A 76 14.46 17.42 8.16
C ARG A 76 13.53 18.63 8.34
N PRO A 77 12.38 18.54 9.05
CA PRO A 77 11.78 19.76 9.57
C PRO A 77 12.68 20.27 10.69
N ALA A 78 13.39 21.36 10.43
CA ALA A 78 14.04 22.13 11.47
C ALA A 78 12.94 22.76 12.35
N GLY A 79 12.76 22.26 13.57
CA GLY A 79 11.98 22.95 14.60
C GLY A 79 10.56 22.44 14.84
N ILE A 80 10.41 21.20 15.32
CA ILE A 80 9.22 20.86 16.11
C ILE A 80 9.68 20.33 17.46
N ASP A 81 9.70 21.27 18.40
CA ASP A 81 9.77 21.05 19.83
C ASP A 81 8.59 20.15 20.24
N ARG A 82 8.88 18.88 20.57
CA ARG A 82 7.90 17.97 21.16
C ARG A 82 8.30 17.70 22.61
N ALA A 83 8.26 18.73 23.44
CA ALA A 83 8.17 18.57 24.88
C ALA A 83 6.71 18.54 25.33
N TYR A 84 5.99 17.43 25.12
CA TYR A 84 4.84 17.12 25.98
C TYR A 84 4.45 15.64 25.94
N CYS A 85 4.66 14.95 27.06
CA CYS A 85 4.15 13.61 27.33
C CYS A 85 3.00 13.77 28.35
N PRO A 86 1.73 13.49 28.00
CA PRO A 86 0.58 13.71 28.88
C PRO A 86 0.45 12.69 30.04
N THR A 87 1.53 12.00 30.42
CA THR A 87 1.51 10.97 31.48
C THR A 87 1.92 11.48 32.86
N GLN A 88 2.10 12.78 33.05
CA GLN A 88 2.52 13.35 34.34
C GLN A 88 1.33 13.95 35.12
N TYR A 89 0.67 13.09 35.90
CA TYR A 89 0.45 13.21 37.36
C TYR A 89 -0.78 12.37 37.78
N LYS A 90 -0.52 11.21 38.37
CA LYS A 90 -1.45 10.56 39.30
C LYS A 90 -1.40 11.37 40.60
N HIS A 91 -2.45 12.10 40.90
CA HIS A 91 -2.68 12.53 42.28
C HIS A 91 -3.16 11.31 43.09
N ARG A 92 -2.44 11.01 44.18
CA ARG A 92 -2.81 10.04 45.21
C ARG A 92 -3.77 10.66 46.20
#